data_AF-A0A3M1M470-F1
#
_entry.id   AF-A0A3M1M470-F1
#
_cell.length_a   1.000
_cell.length_b   1.000
_cell.length_c   1.000
_cell.angle_alpha   90.00
_cell.angle_beta   90.00
_cell.angle_gamma   90.00
#
_symmetry.space_group_name_H-M   'P 1'
#
loop_
_entity.id
_entity.type
_entity.pdbx_description
1 polymer ?
#
loop_
_entity_poly.entity_id
_entity_poly.type
_entity_poly.pdbx_seq_one_letter_code
_entity_poly.pdbx_strand_id
1 'polypeptide(L)'
;MTRRGGKFRSRNIAVHSLRVAMFVAILVLIRAQHAGLMSRSEETGPGLAPPALEDVQRIFPSAKRLAADGDQWQVSDATGRALGTVLQTSPASDPIVGFSGSTNVLLGISAEGTLAGATILSSGDTVEHVDQVQASPTFWAQFRGLQPENYARVTAFDAVSGATLTSLAILEGVYRRLGGRPVSLRFPDPPPLETVRRQWPAAARIVAPDHPHGLWRVIDSADRLLGWILRTSPAADQIIGYQGPTDTLVFLNAERIVQSMAVGPSYDNLPYVDYVREDRYFNSLLKGRSLAELAAMDVQSAEIEGVSGATMTSVAVADGVFAAARRSLEATDRVAQPTQRASPWLDRNVGTTLVVLTGVVLAFSRWRGRRWVRLSYQAVVVGYLGLINGDFLSMALVAGWSQHGVPWRTAAGLVALSAAALLVPIFTGRNFYCHHVCPHGALQQWIRPRRRRWHVPRWADRLLRLVPAGLVALVVVVAAFPLPLSLVAIEPFNAWVFRIAGWGTITVAVVGIVASRFVPMAYCRYGCPTGALLEYLRFTSHSDRWSTRDWFALGLVGLALVIQWLR
;
A
#
# COMPACT_ATOMS: atom_id res chain seq x y z
N MET A 1 -60.42 -1.28 17.76
CA MET A 1 -59.60 -0.84 16.62
C MET A 1 -58.10 -1.09 16.90
N THR A 2 -57.59 -2.33 16.76
CA THR A 2 -56.15 -2.64 17.04
C THR A 2 -55.51 -3.61 16.03
N ARG A 3 -56.25 -4.14 15.04
CA ARG A 3 -55.71 -5.07 14.02
C ARG A 3 -54.95 -4.40 12.85
N ARG A 4 -55.06 -3.09 12.63
CA ARG A 4 -54.33 -2.40 11.54
C ARG A 4 -52.86 -2.10 11.88
N GLY A 5 -52.50 -1.89 13.15
CA GLY A 5 -51.10 -1.59 13.56
C GLY A 5 -50.12 -2.76 13.40
N GLY A 6 -50.58 -4.01 13.58
CA GLY A 6 -49.73 -5.20 13.48
C GLY A 6 -49.27 -5.52 12.05
N LYS A 7 -50.17 -5.39 11.06
CA LYS A 7 -49.85 -5.66 9.63
C LYS A 7 -48.86 -4.65 9.03
N PHE A 8 -48.93 -3.39 9.45
CA PHE A 8 -47.97 -2.36 9.02
C PHE A 8 -46.57 -2.62 9.62
N ARG A 9 -46.50 -3.03 10.88
CA ARG A 9 -45.23 -3.36 11.55
C ARG A 9 -44.57 -4.62 10.99
N SER A 10 -45.34 -5.66 10.66
CA SER A 10 -44.80 -6.87 10.05
C SER A 10 -44.27 -6.63 8.63
N ARG A 11 -44.98 -5.82 7.80
CA ARG A 11 -44.51 -5.45 6.46
C ARG A 11 -43.22 -4.62 6.50
N ASN A 12 -43.12 -3.67 7.43
CA ASN A 12 -41.89 -2.89 7.65
C ASN A 12 -40.69 -3.79 7.93
N ILE A 13 -40.87 -4.77 8.83
CA ILE A 13 -39.79 -5.69 9.21
C ILE A 13 -39.44 -6.59 8.03
N ALA A 14 -40.43 -7.15 7.32
CA ALA A 14 -40.19 -8.03 6.18
C ALA A 14 -39.39 -7.36 5.05
N VAL A 15 -39.80 -6.17 4.60
CA VAL A 15 -39.09 -5.43 3.55
C VAL A 15 -37.69 -5.03 4.02
N HIS A 16 -37.54 -4.58 5.27
CA HIS A 16 -36.22 -4.24 5.82
C HIS A 16 -35.30 -5.45 5.91
N SER A 17 -35.81 -6.60 6.38
CA SER A 17 -35.07 -7.85 6.40
C SER A 17 -34.61 -8.25 4.99
N LEU A 18 -35.45 -8.04 3.97
CA LEU A 18 -35.07 -8.27 2.58
C LEU A 18 -33.95 -7.34 2.10
N ARG A 19 -33.94 -6.06 2.51
CA ARG A 19 -32.82 -5.14 2.21
C ARG A 19 -31.50 -5.62 2.80
N VAL A 20 -31.54 -6.03 4.07
CA VAL A 20 -30.37 -6.60 4.75
C VAL A 20 -29.94 -7.90 4.07
N ALA A 21 -30.89 -8.76 3.70
CA ALA A 21 -30.61 -10.00 2.98
C ALA A 21 -29.96 -9.76 1.61
N MET A 22 -30.42 -8.77 0.83
CA MET A 22 -29.79 -8.42 -0.45
C MET A 22 -28.35 -7.92 -0.26
N PHE A 23 -28.11 -7.10 0.77
CA PHE A 23 -26.75 -6.66 1.09
C PHE A 23 -25.85 -7.85 1.47
N VAL A 24 -26.31 -8.72 2.37
CA VAL A 24 -25.57 -9.93 2.76
C VAL A 24 -25.33 -10.83 1.55
N ALA A 25 -26.32 -11.00 0.67
CA ALA A 25 -26.19 -11.77 -0.55
C ALA A 25 -25.08 -11.22 -1.45
N ILE A 26 -24.99 -9.89 -1.64
CA ILE A 26 -23.90 -9.26 -2.40
C ILE A 26 -22.53 -9.57 -1.78
N LEU A 27 -22.38 -9.47 -0.46
CA LEU A 27 -21.11 -9.78 0.21
C LEU A 27 -20.73 -11.26 0.07
N VAL A 28 -21.70 -12.16 0.21
CA VAL A 28 -21.51 -13.61 0.04
C VAL A 28 -21.15 -13.93 -1.41
N LEU A 29 -21.79 -13.29 -2.39
CA LEU A 29 -21.48 -13.45 -3.80
C LEU A 29 -20.07 -12.96 -4.14
N ILE A 30 -19.67 -11.79 -3.62
CA ILE A 30 -18.29 -11.28 -3.77
C ILE A 30 -17.29 -12.26 -3.15
N ARG A 31 -17.58 -12.80 -1.95
CA ARG A 31 -16.72 -13.81 -1.32
C ARG A 31 -16.63 -15.09 -2.12
N ALA A 32 -17.76 -15.59 -2.65
CA ALA A 32 -17.80 -16.79 -3.47
C ALA A 32 -17.04 -16.60 -4.79
N GLN A 33 -17.21 -15.45 -5.44
CA GLN A 33 -16.45 -15.07 -6.63
C GLN A 33 -14.95 -14.96 -6.35
N HIS A 34 -14.57 -14.36 -5.22
CA HIS A 34 -13.17 -14.25 -4.81
C HIS A 34 -12.59 -15.61 -4.44
N ALA A 35 -13.32 -16.45 -3.71
CA ALA A 35 -12.90 -17.81 -3.40
C ALA A 35 -12.73 -18.66 -4.67
N GLY A 36 -13.61 -18.51 -5.67
CA GLY A 36 -13.46 -19.14 -6.98
C GLY A 36 -12.29 -18.61 -7.79
N LEU A 37 -11.99 -17.30 -7.67
CA LEU A 37 -10.78 -16.70 -8.25
C LEU A 37 -9.52 -17.21 -7.55
N MET A 38 -9.53 -17.33 -6.22
CA MET A 38 -8.40 -17.81 -5.43
C MET A 38 -8.19 -19.31 -5.64
N SER A 39 -9.24 -20.14 -5.72
CA SER A 39 -9.10 -21.56 -6.03
C SER A 39 -8.59 -21.77 -7.46
N ARG A 40 -9.08 -20.98 -8.43
CA ARG A 40 -8.46 -20.92 -9.76
C ARG A 40 -7.02 -20.43 -9.65
N SER A 41 -6.71 -19.39 -8.89
CA SER A 41 -5.34 -18.88 -8.69
C SER A 41 -4.47 -19.82 -7.83
N GLU A 42 -5.02 -20.81 -7.14
CA GLU A 42 -4.26 -21.85 -6.44
C GLU A 42 -3.96 -23.00 -7.41
N GLU A 43 -4.86 -23.26 -8.37
CA GLU A 43 -4.59 -24.12 -9.54
C GLU A 43 -3.73 -23.42 -10.62
N THR A 44 -3.71 -22.08 -10.66
CA THR A 44 -3.15 -21.22 -11.73
C THR A 44 -2.11 -20.21 -11.20
N GLY A 45 -1.63 -20.39 -9.96
CA GLY A 45 -0.80 -19.42 -9.21
C GLY A 45 -1.42 -18.02 -9.06
N PRO A 46 -0.84 -17.12 -8.24
CA PRO A 46 -1.32 -15.75 -8.09
C PRO A 46 -1.24 -15.02 -9.45
N GLY A 47 -2.32 -15.11 -10.22
CA GLY A 47 -2.28 -14.89 -11.65
C GLY A 47 -2.15 -13.42 -12.01
N LEU A 48 -0.94 -13.00 -12.36
CA LEU A 48 -0.76 -11.93 -13.33
C LEU A 48 -1.55 -12.30 -14.59
N ALA A 49 -2.01 -11.31 -15.35
CA ALA A 49 -2.61 -11.57 -16.65
C ALA A 49 -1.63 -12.42 -17.50
N PRO A 50 -2.11 -13.46 -18.21
CA PRO A 50 -1.24 -14.26 -19.05
C PRO A 50 -0.51 -13.35 -20.04
N PRO A 51 0.79 -13.58 -20.28
CA PRO A 51 1.54 -12.78 -21.24
C PRO A 51 0.90 -12.93 -22.63
N ALA A 52 0.96 -11.87 -23.44
CA ALA A 52 0.48 -11.96 -24.80
C ALA A 52 1.29 -13.02 -25.56
N LEU A 53 0.62 -13.81 -26.40
CA LEU A 53 1.29 -14.85 -27.18
C LEU A 53 2.41 -14.25 -28.06
N GLU A 54 2.25 -13.01 -28.52
CA GLU A 54 3.27 -12.27 -29.27
C GLU A 54 4.55 -12.04 -28.48
N ASP A 55 4.45 -11.67 -27.20
CA ASP A 55 5.63 -11.51 -26.33
C ASP A 55 6.30 -12.84 -26.04
N VAL A 56 5.52 -13.91 -25.86
CA VAL A 56 6.06 -15.28 -25.73
C VAL A 56 6.76 -15.71 -27.01
N GLN A 57 6.21 -15.38 -28.18
CA GLN A 57 6.80 -15.72 -29.48
C GLN A 57 8.15 -15.03 -29.74
N ARG A 58 8.44 -13.91 -29.06
CA ARG A 58 9.79 -13.30 -29.10
C ARG A 58 10.84 -14.19 -28.45
N ILE A 59 10.46 -15.03 -27.49
CA ILE A 59 11.36 -15.97 -26.80
C ILE A 59 11.28 -17.36 -27.45
N PHE A 60 10.07 -17.82 -27.75
CA PHE A 60 9.78 -19.13 -28.35
C PHE A 60 9.01 -18.93 -29.68
N PRO A 61 9.70 -18.76 -30.83
CA PRO A 61 9.04 -18.42 -32.11
C PRO A 61 7.95 -19.40 -32.57
N SER A 62 8.05 -20.68 -32.18
CA SER A 62 7.07 -21.72 -32.49
C SER A 62 5.90 -21.80 -31.49
N ALA A 63 5.86 -20.95 -30.46
CA ALA A 63 4.83 -20.96 -29.44
C ALA A 63 3.43 -20.69 -30.03
N LYS A 64 2.47 -21.56 -29.69
CA LYS A 64 1.07 -21.46 -30.10
C LYS A 64 0.08 -21.56 -28.95
N ARG A 65 0.48 -22.18 -27.84
CA ARG A 65 -0.40 -22.39 -26.68
C ARG A 65 0.35 -22.07 -25.39
N LEU A 66 -0.36 -21.42 -24.47
CA LEU A 66 0.00 -21.23 -23.08
C LEU A 66 -0.95 -22.03 -22.21
N ALA A 67 -0.41 -22.79 -21.27
CA ALA A 67 -1.15 -23.38 -20.16
C ALA A 67 -0.56 -22.84 -18.87
N ALA A 68 -1.38 -22.26 -18.00
CA ALA A 68 -0.89 -21.75 -16.73
C ALA A 68 -0.52 -22.90 -15.78
N ASP A 69 0.54 -22.68 -15.00
CA ASP A 69 1.13 -23.64 -14.07
C ASP A 69 1.73 -22.84 -12.91
N GLY A 70 0.94 -22.68 -11.84
CA GLY A 70 1.34 -21.79 -10.75
C GLY A 70 1.58 -20.36 -11.25
N ASP A 71 2.61 -19.69 -10.76
CA ASP A 71 2.94 -18.30 -11.13
C ASP A 71 3.68 -18.18 -12.50
N GLN A 72 3.55 -19.21 -13.34
CA GLN A 72 4.22 -19.38 -14.63
C GLN A 72 3.26 -19.96 -15.68
N TRP A 73 3.69 -20.01 -16.94
CA TRP A 73 2.93 -20.60 -18.05
C TRP A 73 3.79 -21.56 -18.86
N GLN A 74 3.35 -22.80 -18.95
CA GLN A 74 3.87 -23.81 -19.87
C GLN A 74 3.60 -23.40 -21.31
N VAL A 75 4.63 -23.44 -22.14
CA VAL A 75 4.60 -23.04 -23.56
C VAL A 75 4.69 -24.29 -24.43
N SER A 76 3.78 -24.41 -25.40
CA SER A 76 3.80 -25.50 -26.39
C SER A 76 3.57 -25.02 -27.83
N ASP A 77 4.06 -25.80 -28.78
CA ASP A 77 3.88 -25.55 -30.21
C ASP A 77 2.52 -26.04 -30.75
N ALA A 78 2.30 -25.90 -32.06
CA ALA A 78 1.06 -26.34 -32.72
C ALA A 78 0.79 -27.85 -32.58
N THR A 79 1.84 -28.66 -32.42
CA THR A 79 1.78 -30.11 -32.30
C THR A 79 1.56 -30.58 -30.87
N GLY A 80 1.62 -29.67 -29.90
CA GLY A 80 1.53 -29.97 -28.47
C GLY A 80 2.88 -30.33 -27.84
N ARG A 81 4.00 -30.16 -28.55
CA ARG A 81 5.33 -30.37 -27.97
C ARG A 81 5.64 -29.23 -27.00
N ALA A 82 6.09 -29.57 -25.80
CA ALA A 82 6.55 -28.61 -24.80
C ALA A 82 7.82 -27.90 -25.28
N LEU A 83 7.80 -26.57 -25.25
CA LEU A 83 8.94 -25.71 -25.60
C LEU A 83 9.68 -25.21 -24.34
N GLY A 84 8.96 -25.06 -23.23
CA GLY A 84 9.49 -24.54 -21.97
C GLY A 84 8.40 -23.89 -21.14
N THR A 85 8.80 -23.02 -20.21
CA THR A 85 7.91 -22.28 -19.30
C THR A 85 8.25 -20.79 -19.36
N VAL A 86 7.26 -19.91 -19.22
CA VAL A 86 7.48 -18.46 -19.07
C VAL A 86 6.96 -17.94 -17.74
N LEU A 87 7.59 -16.91 -17.20
CA LEU A 87 7.19 -16.26 -15.95
C LEU A 87 7.48 -14.75 -15.99
N GLN A 88 6.72 -13.96 -15.23
CA GLN A 88 6.92 -12.51 -15.13
C GLN A 88 7.69 -12.15 -13.86
N THR A 89 8.47 -11.07 -13.87
CA THR A 89 9.16 -10.57 -12.66
C THR A 89 8.24 -9.84 -11.69
N SER A 90 7.21 -9.17 -12.20
CA SER A 90 6.12 -8.62 -11.36
C SER A 90 5.28 -9.73 -10.75
N PRO A 91 4.67 -9.51 -9.56
CA PRO A 91 4.79 -8.32 -8.71
C PRO A 91 6.04 -8.36 -7.80
N ALA A 92 6.84 -9.42 -7.86
CA ALA A 92 7.98 -9.62 -6.96
C ALA A 92 9.05 -8.53 -7.12
N SER A 93 9.26 -8.05 -8.35
CA SER A 93 10.23 -6.99 -8.67
C SER A 93 9.68 -5.56 -8.55
N ASP A 94 8.38 -5.35 -8.33
CA ASP A 94 7.77 -4.02 -8.35
C ASP A 94 8.38 -3.00 -7.36
N PRO A 95 8.89 -3.39 -6.18
CA PRO A 95 9.58 -2.46 -5.29
C PRO A 95 10.97 -2.02 -5.77
N ILE A 96 11.53 -2.66 -6.81
CA ILE A 96 12.85 -2.36 -7.36
C ILE A 96 12.65 -1.32 -8.46
N VAL A 97 13.17 -0.11 -8.21
CA VAL A 97 13.02 1.04 -9.11
C VAL A 97 14.32 1.26 -9.89
N GLY A 98 14.20 1.46 -11.19
CA GLY A 98 15.29 1.87 -12.07
C GLY A 98 15.60 3.36 -11.95
N PHE A 99 15.56 4.07 -13.08
CA PHE A 99 15.76 5.51 -13.12
C PHE A 99 14.53 6.32 -12.65
N SER A 100 13.33 5.84 -12.93
CA SER A 100 12.04 6.51 -12.65
C SER A 100 10.92 5.55 -12.24
N GLY A 101 11.00 4.25 -12.56
CA GLY A 101 9.95 3.29 -12.23
C GLY A 101 10.41 1.83 -12.22
N SER A 102 9.49 0.94 -11.87
CA SER A 102 9.73 -0.51 -11.90
C SER A 102 9.55 -1.08 -13.30
N THR A 103 10.16 -2.23 -13.56
CA THR A 103 10.10 -2.91 -14.86
C THR A 103 9.58 -4.33 -14.69
N ASN A 104 8.60 -4.71 -15.52
CA ASN A 104 8.09 -6.07 -15.63
C ASN A 104 8.73 -6.77 -16.83
N VAL A 105 9.42 -7.86 -16.57
CA VAL A 105 10.13 -8.66 -17.58
C VAL A 105 9.51 -10.04 -17.66
N LEU A 106 9.21 -10.48 -18.88
CA LEU A 106 8.88 -11.87 -19.19
C LEU A 106 10.18 -12.65 -19.36
N LEU A 107 10.33 -13.73 -18.59
CA LEU A 107 11.43 -14.67 -18.66
C LEU A 107 10.92 -15.97 -19.28
N GLY A 108 11.69 -16.56 -20.18
CA GLY A 108 11.42 -17.89 -20.72
C GLY A 108 12.51 -18.87 -20.31
N ILE A 109 12.10 -19.99 -19.73
CA ILE A 109 12.93 -21.12 -19.33
C ILE A 109 12.68 -22.24 -20.34
N SER A 110 13.72 -22.78 -20.95
CA SER A 110 13.63 -23.88 -21.91
C SER A 110 13.19 -25.18 -21.25
N ALA A 111 12.81 -26.19 -22.04
CA ALA A 111 12.49 -27.52 -21.53
C ALA A 111 13.65 -28.17 -20.73
N GLU A 112 14.90 -27.74 -20.98
CA GLU A 112 16.11 -28.16 -20.28
C GLU A 112 16.37 -27.39 -18.98
N GLY A 113 15.46 -26.48 -18.59
CA GLY A 113 15.57 -25.69 -17.36
C GLY A 113 16.45 -24.44 -17.46
N THR A 114 17.03 -24.15 -18.63
CA THR A 114 17.90 -22.96 -18.81
C THR A 114 17.13 -21.73 -19.28
N LEU A 115 17.60 -20.52 -18.98
CA LEU A 115 16.96 -19.32 -19.55
C LEU A 115 17.12 -19.29 -21.08
N ALA A 116 16.01 -19.40 -21.80
CA ALA A 116 15.92 -19.32 -23.25
C ALA A 116 15.97 -17.86 -23.74
N GLY A 117 15.39 -16.94 -22.97
CA GLY A 117 15.37 -15.53 -23.30
C GLY A 117 14.52 -14.71 -22.33
N ALA A 118 14.51 -13.39 -22.56
CA ALA A 118 13.73 -12.45 -21.78
C ALA A 118 13.29 -11.26 -22.64
N THR A 119 12.16 -10.64 -22.29
CA THR A 119 11.67 -9.42 -22.94
C THR A 119 10.98 -8.53 -21.91
N ILE A 120 11.10 -7.22 -22.07
CA ILE A 120 10.37 -6.26 -21.25
C ILE A 120 8.89 -6.24 -21.71
N LEU A 121 7.96 -6.37 -20.77
CA LEU A 121 6.51 -6.26 -21.01
C LEU A 121 6.01 -4.83 -20.76
N SER A 122 6.49 -4.23 -19.68
CA SER A 122 6.18 -2.86 -19.30
C SER A 122 7.27 -2.28 -18.41
N SER A 123 7.44 -0.96 -18.44
CA SER A 123 8.37 -0.26 -17.57
C SER A 123 7.83 1.12 -17.21
N GLY A 124 8.10 1.56 -15.99
CA GLY A 124 7.91 2.95 -15.54
C GLY A 124 9.17 3.82 -15.72
N ASP A 125 10.25 3.30 -16.31
CA ASP A 125 11.44 4.07 -16.65
C ASP A 125 11.27 4.92 -17.90
N THR A 126 12.25 5.79 -18.16
CA THR A 126 12.32 6.59 -19.39
C THR A 126 12.42 5.68 -20.61
N VAL A 127 11.61 5.96 -21.64
CA VAL A 127 11.49 5.13 -22.84
C VAL A 127 12.86 4.90 -23.50
N GLU A 128 13.70 5.93 -23.58
CA GLU A 128 15.04 5.85 -24.17
C GLU A 128 15.97 4.89 -23.42
N HIS A 129 15.91 4.87 -22.08
CA HIS A 129 16.71 3.93 -21.27
C HIS A 129 16.21 2.49 -21.44
N VAL A 130 14.89 2.30 -21.47
CA VAL A 130 14.25 0.99 -21.68
C VAL A 130 14.62 0.43 -23.06
N ASP A 131 14.52 1.26 -24.11
CA ASP A 131 14.85 0.88 -25.48
C ASP A 131 16.33 0.52 -25.63
N GLN A 132 17.24 1.26 -24.96
CA GLN A 132 18.67 0.92 -24.93
C GLN A 132 18.93 -0.44 -24.30
N VAL A 133 18.26 -0.77 -23.18
CA VAL A 133 18.41 -2.08 -22.55
C VAL A 133 17.80 -3.19 -23.42
N GLN A 134 16.60 -2.98 -23.95
CA GLN A 134 15.92 -3.95 -24.81
C GLN A 134 16.73 -4.23 -26.09
N ALA A 135 17.38 -3.23 -26.67
CA ALA A 135 18.18 -3.35 -27.89
C ALA A 135 19.57 -3.96 -27.65
N SER A 136 20.07 -4.06 -26.42
CA SER A 136 21.43 -4.52 -26.10
C SER A 136 21.54 -6.06 -26.10
N PRO A 137 22.17 -6.69 -27.11
CA PRO A 137 22.26 -8.15 -27.17
C PRO A 137 23.22 -8.70 -26.12
N THR A 138 24.27 -7.95 -25.76
CA THR A 138 25.25 -8.32 -24.73
C THR A 138 24.60 -8.40 -23.37
N PHE A 139 23.73 -7.43 -23.04
CA PHE A 139 22.96 -7.44 -21.80
C PHE A 139 22.08 -8.69 -21.69
N TRP A 140 21.36 -9.09 -22.74
CA TRP A 140 20.49 -10.27 -22.66
C TRP A 140 21.25 -11.61 -22.80
N ALA A 141 22.42 -11.61 -23.45
CA ALA A 141 23.25 -12.79 -23.59
C ALA A 141 23.75 -13.32 -22.24
N GLN A 142 23.95 -12.44 -21.25
CA GLN A 142 24.41 -12.83 -19.91
C GLN A 142 23.42 -13.74 -19.17
N PHE A 143 22.16 -13.80 -19.62
CA PHE A 143 21.16 -14.68 -19.03
C PHE A 143 21.08 -16.05 -19.71
N ARG A 144 21.50 -16.19 -20.98
CA ARG A 144 21.21 -17.37 -21.80
C ARG A 144 21.96 -18.61 -21.30
N GLY A 145 21.27 -19.74 -21.25
CA GLY A 145 21.87 -21.03 -20.89
C GLY A 145 22.17 -21.19 -19.39
N LEU A 146 21.91 -20.17 -18.57
CA LEU A 146 22.04 -20.27 -17.12
C LEU A 146 20.81 -20.96 -16.52
N GLN A 147 21.08 -21.87 -15.57
CA GLN A 147 20.04 -22.46 -14.73
C GLN A 147 19.62 -21.45 -13.65
N PRO A 148 18.33 -21.31 -13.31
CA PRO A 148 17.82 -20.37 -12.31
C PRO A 148 18.55 -20.44 -10.95
N GLU A 149 18.94 -21.63 -10.50
CA GLU A 149 19.62 -21.83 -9.22
C GLU A 149 21.06 -21.28 -9.24
N ASN A 150 21.68 -21.26 -10.41
CA ASN A 150 23.01 -20.70 -10.61
C ASN A 150 22.96 -19.18 -10.76
N TYR A 151 21.78 -18.62 -11.09
CA TYR A 151 21.58 -17.17 -11.15
C TYR A 151 21.93 -16.52 -9.82
N ALA A 152 21.50 -17.13 -8.71
CA ALA A 152 21.79 -16.69 -7.34
C ALA A 152 23.29 -16.67 -6.94
N ARG A 153 24.19 -17.13 -7.82
CA ARG A 153 25.64 -17.16 -7.60
C ARG A 153 26.41 -16.19 -8.50
N VAL A 154 25.74 -15.51 -9.43
CA VAL A 154 26.38 -14.54 -10.32
C VAL A 154 26.62 -13.25 -9.53
N THR A 155 27.89 -12.89 -9.36
CA THR A 155 28.30 -11.73 -8.54
C THR A 155 28.54 -10.46 -9.33
N ALA A 156 28.57 -10.54 -10.67
CA ALA A 156 28.79 -9.40 -11.55
C ALA A 156 27.94 -9.55 -12.81
N PHE A 157 27.23 -8.48 -13.16
CA PHE A 157 26.47 -8.36 -14.39
C PHE A 157 26.91 -7.10 -15.12
N ASP A 158 26.89 -7.16 -16.44
CA ASP A 158 27.19 -6.01 -17.27
C ASP A 158 25.94 -5.14 -17.40
N ALA A 159 26.03 -3.93 -16.89
CA ALA A 159 25.00 -2.90 -17.06
C ALA A 159 25.12 -2.23 -18.43
N VAL A 160 24.02 -1.66 -18.92
CA VAL A 160 24.02 -0.92 -20.19
C VAL A 160 24.48 0.52 -19.93
N SER A 161 25.53 0.95 -20.64
CA SER A 161 26.01 2.33 -20.57
C SER A 161 24.92 3.29 -21.05
N GLY A 162 24.65 4.34 -20.28
CA GLY A 162 23.54 5.29 -20.55
C GLY A 162 22.20 4.86 -19.97
N ALA A 163 22.00 3.58 -19.63
CA ALA A 163 20.79 3.05 -19.01
C ALA A 163 21.12 2.20 -17.76
N THR A 164 22.16 2.61 -17.01
CA THR A 164 22.77 1.80 -15.95
C THR A 164 21.78 1.46 -14.84
N LEU A 165 21.06 2.44 -14.29
CA LEU A 165 20.07 2.20 -13.21
C LEU A 165 18.90 1.32 -13.67
N THR A 166 18.39 1.54 -14.88
CA THR A 166 17.35 0.71 -15.51
C THR A 166 17.82 -0.74 -15.66
N SER A 167 19.03 -0.94 -16.19
CA SER A 167 19.60 -2.27 -16.42
C SER A 167 19.87 -3.03 -15.11
N LEU A 168 20.39 -2.36 -14.08
CA LEU A 168 20.62 -2.96 -12.75
C LEU A 168 19.31 -3.29 -12.03
N ALA A 169 18.27 -2.46 -12.16
CA ALA A 169 16.95 -2.74 -11.61
C ALA A 169 16.29 -3.95 -12.27
N ILE A 170 16.41 -4.07 -13.60
CA ILE A 170 15.95 -5.25 -14.33
C ILE A 170 16.69 -6.49 -13.83
N LEU A 171 18.01 -6.43 -13.71
CA LEU A 171 18.82 -7.55 -13.21
C LEU A 171 18.41 -7.98 -11.81
N GLU A 172 18.27 -7.04 -10.89
CA GLU A 172 17.84 -7.29 -9.52
C GLU A 172 16.41 -7.87 -9.47
N GLY A 173 15.53 -7.39 -10.34
CA GLY A 173 14.17 -7.92 -10.52
C GLY A 173 14.15 -9.37 -10.97
N VAL A 174 14.97 -9.72 -11.97
CA VAL A 174 15.16 -11.10 -12.42
C VAL A 174 15.75 -11.96 -11.30
N TYR A 175 16.78 -11.46 -10.62
CA TYR A 175 17.44 -12.14 -9.52
C TYR A 175 16.46 -12.50 -8.41
N ARG A 176 15.64 -11.52 -8.00
CA ARG A 176 14.62 -11.69 -6.98
C ARG A 176 13.54 -12.68 -7.41
N ARG A 177 13.15 -12.65 -8.69
CA ARG A 177 12.13 -13.57 -9.22
C ARG A 177 12.62 -15.03 -9.25
N LEU A 178 13.89 -15.24 -9.56
CA LEU A 178 14.52 -16.56 -9.63
C LEU A 178 15.00 -17.08 -8.25
N GLY A 179 14.60 -16.43 -7.14
CA GLY A 179 14.92 -16.90 -5.79
C GLY A 179 16.30 -16.48 -5.27
N GLY A 180 16.97 -15.55 -5.96
CA GLY A 180 18.22 -14.95 -5.50
C GLY A 180 18.04 -14.13 -4.22
N ARG A 181 19.09 -14.07 -3.40
CA ARG A 181 19.10 -13.23 -2.18
C ARG A 181 19.05 -11.75 -2.56
N PRO A 182 18.42 -10.88 -1.75
CA PRO A 182 18.47 -9.43 -1.96
C PRO A 182 19.92 -8.96 -1.86
N VAL A 183 20.53 -8.62 -3.00
CA VAL A 183 21.86 -8.04 -3.09
C VAL A 183 21.74 -6.73 -3.85
N SER A 184 22.40 -5.69 -3.36
CA SER A 184 22.54 -4.47 -4.14
C SER A 184 23.52 -4.73 -5.28
N LEU A 185 23.01 -4.74 -6.51
CA LEU A 185 23.88 -4.72 -7.70
C LEU A 185 24.47 -3.33 -7.95
N ARG A 186 23.88 -2.29 -7.33
CA ARG A 186 24.38 -0.90 -7.42
C ARG A 186 25.63 -0.70 -6.56
N PHE A 187 25.64 -1.30 -5.36
CA PHE A 187 26.72 -1.20 -4.38
C PHE A 187 27.14 -2.59 -3.87
N PRO A 188 27.71 -3.45 -4.73
CA PRO A 188 27.99 -4.86 -4.40
C PRO A 188 29.10 -5.04 -3.37
N ASP A 189 30.04 -4.10 -3.30
CA ASP A 189 31.22 -4.21 -2.44
C ASP A 189 30.87 -4.03 -0.95
N PRO A 190 31.54 -4.75 -0.05
CA PRO A 190 31.40 -4.53 1.40
C PRO A 190 31.98 -3.18 1.83
N PRO A 191 31.61 -2.67 3.01
CA PRO A 191 32.20 -1.45 3.56
C PRO A 191 33.75 -1.51 3.57
N PRO A 192 34.45 -0.54 2.97
CA PRO A 192 35.91 -0.57 2.88
C PRO A 192 36.56 -0.42 4.26
N LEU A 193 37.47 -1.33 4.60
CA LEU A 193 38.16 -1.34 5.90
C LEU A 193 38.94 -0.06 6.17
N GLU A 194 39.46 0.60 5.13
CA GLU A 194 40.14 1.89 5.26
C GLU A 194 39.19 2.96 5.83
N THR A 195 37.98 3.09 5.30
CA THR A 195 36.96 4.03 5.80
C THR A 195 36.58 3.72 7.24
N VAL A 196 36.46 2.43 7.59
CA VAL A 196 36.19 2.02 8.97
C VAL A 196 37.35 2.34 9.92
N ARG A 197 38.61 2.20 9.47
CA ARG A 197 39.80 2.52 10.27
C ARG A 197 39.97 4.00 10.55
N ARG A 198 39.42 4.89 9.70
CA ARG A 198 39.36 6.33 9.99
C ARG A 198 38.51 6.64 11.22
N GLN A 199 37.47 5.84 11.48
CA GLN A 199 36.63 5.94 12.67
C GLN A 199 37.22 5.17 13.86
N TRP A 200 37.69 3.94 13.62
CA TRP A 200 38.29 3.08 14.65
C TRP A 200 39.64 2.52 14.17
N PRO A 201 40.77 3.15 14.53
CA PRO A 201 42.10 2.70 14.09
C PRO A 201 42.43 1.24 14.46
N ALA A 202 41.82 0.73 15.54
CA ALA A 202 41.98 -0.65 15.99
C ALA A 202 41.15 -1.68 15.18
N ALA A 203 40.34 -1.26 14.20
CA ALA A 203 39.51 -2.16 13.40
C ALA A 203 40.36 -3.15 12.59
N ALA A 204 40.19 -4.44 12.91
CA ALA A 204 40.88 -5.54 12.25
C ALA A 204 40.02 -6.20 11.17
N ARG A 205 38.73 -6.42 11.45
CA ARG A 205 37.78 -7.06 10.51
C ARG A 205 36.37 -6.48 10.59
N ILE A 206 35.64 -6.57 9.48
CA ILE A 206 34.22 -6.21 9.39
C ILE A 206 33.45 -7.50 9.10
N VAL A 207 32.42 -7.78 9.88
CA VAL A 207 31.58 -8.97 9.73
C VAL A 207 30.22 -8.54 9.18
N ALA A 208 29.85 -9.13 8.05
CA ALA A 208 28.55 -8.91 7.42
C ALA A 208 27.39 -9.36 8.33
N PRO A 209 26.23 -8.69 8.23
CA PRO A 209 25.02 -9.15 8.92
C PRO A 209 24.46 -10.44 8.32
N ASP A 210 23.72 -11.20 9.13
CA ASP A 210 23.04 -12.42 8.67
C ASP A 210 21.85 -12.12 7.75
N HIS A 211 21.32 -10.89 7.82
CA HIS A 211 20.22 -10.38 6.99
C HIS A 211 20.72 -9.18 6.16
N PRO A 212 20.29 -9.01 4.89
CA PRO A 212 20.76 -7.92 4.01
C PRO A 212 20.61 -6.49 4.59
N HIS A 213 19.61 -6.27 5.44
CA HIS A 213 19.36 -4.99 6.12
C HIS A 213 19.91 -4.91 7.55
N GLY A 214 20.68 -5.90 7.99
CA GLY A 214 21.23 -5.94 9.34
C GLY A 214 22.42 -4.98 9.53
N LEU A 215 22.90 -4.90 10.77
CA LEU A 215 24.08 -4.10 11.12
C LEU A 215 25.35 -4.90 10.91
N TRP A 216 26.35 -4.29 10.26
CA TRP A 216 27.68 -4.87 10.17
C TRP A 216 28.41 -4.69 11.50
N ARG A 217 29.21 -5.68 11.90
CA ARG A 217 30.02 -5.62 13.14
C ARG A 217 31.44 -5.25 12.81
N VAL A 218 32.02 -4.36 13.61
CA VAL A 218 33.44 -4.00 13.53
C VAL A 218 34.17 -4.61 14.72
N ILE A 219 35.22 -5.38 14.45
CA ILE A 219 35.91 -6.18 15.46
C ILE A 219 37.41 -5.87 15.44
N ASP A 220 38.02 -5.77 16.62
CA ASP A 220 39.47 -5.57 16.79
C ASP A 220 40.27 -6.88 16.65
N SER A 221 41.60 -6.80 16.76
CA SER A 221 42.49 -7.98 16.67
C SER A 221 42.36 -8.93 17.86
N ALA A 222 41.73 -8.50 18.96
CA ALA A 222 41.47 -9.30 20.16
C ALA A 222 40.04 -9.86 20.19
N ASP A 223 39.34 -9.84 19.05
CA ASP A 223 37.97 -10.31 18.87
C ASP A 223 36.89 -9.55 19.64
N ARG A 224 37.16 -8.29 20.02
CA ARG A 224 36.21 -7.42 20.73
C ARG A 224 35.43 -6.56 19.75
N LEU A 225 34.13 -6.40 20.02
CA LEU A 225 33.25 -5.51 19.28
C LEU A 225 33.62 -4.05 19.53
N LEU A 226 34.03 -3.33 18.48
CA LEU A 226 34.31 -1.90 18.53
C LEU A 226 33.05 -1.05 18.29
N GLY A 227 32.11 -1.57 17.49
CA GLY A 227 30.89 -0.88 17.14
C GLY A 227 30.14 -1.55 15.98
N TRP A 228 29.10 -0.87 15.51
CA TRP A 228 28.24 -1.33 14.43
C TRP A 228 28.29 -0.34 13.26
N ILE A 229 28.05 -0.83 12.04
CA ILE A 229 27.84 0.01 10.87
C ILE A 229 26.43 -0.26 10.35
N LEU A 230 25.60 0.78 10.33
CA LEU A 230 24.37 0.81 9.55
C LEU A 230 24.73 1.27 8.14
N ARG A 231 24.58 0.38 7.17
CA ARG A 231 24.76 0.69 5.74
C ARG A 231 23.40 1.01 5.13
N THR A 232 23.31 2.04 4.30
CA THR A 232 22.03 2.39 3.66
C THR A 232 21.62 1.42 2.56
N SER A 233 22.58 0.88 1.81
CA SER A 233 22.33 -0.19 0.85
C SER A 233 22.16 -1.57 1.52
N PRO A 234 21.20 -2.44 1.09
CA PRO A 234 20.27 -2.27 -0.03
C PRO A 234 18.93 -1.60 0.34
N ALA A 235 18.76 -1.17 1.60
CA ALA A 235 17.47 -0.67 2.09
C ALA A 235 17.02 0.66 1.45
N ALA A 236 17.98 1.43 0.93
CA ALA A 236 17.79 2.78 0.39
C ALA A 236 18.12 2.91 -1.10
N ASP A 237 18.37 1.80 -1.81
CA ASP A 237 18.81 1.83 -3.21
C ASP A 237 17.78 2.45 -4.17
N GLN A 238 16.51 2.45 -3.76
CA GLN A 238 15.39 3.08 -4.48
C GLN A 238 15.23 4.58 -4.17
N ILE A 239 15.98 5.13 -3.21
CA ILE A 239 15.94 6.55 -2.86
C ILE A 239 16.93 7.28 -3.76
N ILE A 240 16.38 7.99 -4.74
CA ILE A 240 17.16 8.70 -5.76
C ILE A 240 17.42 10.14 -5.31
N GLY A 241 18.68 10.55 -5.38
CA GLY A 241 19.12 11.93 -5.17
C GLY A 241 18.87 12.80 -6.40
N TYR A 242 19.93 13.41 -6.93
CA TYR A 242 19.84 14.22 -8.14
C TYR A 242 19.73 13.39 -9.43
N GLN A 243 20.46 12.29 -9.51
CA GLN A 243 20.57 11.36 -10.65
C GLN A 243 20.54 9.89 -10.23
N GLY A 244 20.89 9.55 -8.98
CA GLY A 244 20.94 8.17 -8.54
C GLY A 244 21.02 8.00 -7.02
N PRO A 245 21.03 6.76 -6.53
CA PRO A 245 21.17 6.48 -5.11
C PRO A 245 22.60 6.73 -4.62
N THR A 246 22.74 6.87 -3.30
CA THR A 246 24.02 7.08 -2.62
C THR A 246 24.16 6.12 -1.44
N ASP A 247 25.21 5.30 -1.43
CA ASP A 247 25.51 4.43 -0.30
C ASP A 247 26.16 5.23 0.83
N THR A 248 25.71 5.02 2.06
CA THR A 248 26.19 5.76 3.23
C THR A 248 26.40 4.79 4.38
N LEU A 249 27.53 4.94 5.06
CA LEU A 249 27.89 4.18 6.25
C LEU A 249 27.68 5.06 7.48
N VAL A 250 26.82 4.63 8.39
CA VAL A 250 26.60 5.29 9.68
C VAL A 250 27.27 4.46 10.76
N PHE A 251 28.24 5.06 11.44
CA PHE A 251 29.02 4.41 12.48
C PHE A 251 28.33 4.57 13.83
N LEU A 252 28.04 3.45 14.46
CA LEU A 252 27.34 3.36 15.74
C LEU A 252 28.28 2.77 16.80
N ASN A 253 28.25 3.27 18.02
CA ASN A 253 28.94 2.64 19.15
C ASN A 253 28.24 1.33 19.58
N ALA A 254 28.75 0.68 20.64
CA ALA A 254 28.19 -0.57 21.17
C ALA A 254 26.71 -0.43 21.58
N GLU A 255 26.31 0.74 22.08
CA GLU A 255 24.94 1.10 22.48
C GLU A 255 24.03 1.50 21.30
N ARG A 256 24.51 1.39 20.06
CA ARG A 256 23.79 1.77 18.83
C ARG A 256 23.49 3.27 18.73
N ILE A 257 24.40 4.11 19.23
CA ILE A 257 24.38 5.57 19.13
C ILE A 257 25.35 6.04 18.05
N VAL A 258 24.87 6.92 17.17
CA VAL A 258 25.62 7.48 16.04
C VAL A 258 26.83 8.28 16.51
N GLN A 259 28.00 7.89 16.02
CA GLN A 259 29.27 8.58 16.23
C GLN A 259 29.59 9.52 15.06
N SER A 260 29.36 9.04 13.84
CA SER A 260 29.68 9.72 12.59
C SER A 260 29.00 9.01 11.41
N MET A 261 29.10 9.60 10.22
CA MET A 261 28.74 8.94 8.97
C MET A 261 29.80 9.21 7.88
N ALA A 262 29.83 8.35 6.88
CA ALA A 262 30.64 8.50 5.68
C ALA A 262 29.79 8.21 4.45
N VAL A 263 29.71 9.21 3.56
CA VAL A 263 29.05 9.09 2.26
C VAL A 263 29.98 8.36 1.30
N GLY A 264 29.58 7.15 0.91
CA GLY A 264 30.35 6.22 0.09
C GLY A 264 30.16 6.44 -1.42
N PRO A 265 30.24 5.38 -2.23
CA PRO A 265 29.94 5.43 -3.66
C PRO A 265 28.53 5.97 -3.94
N SER A 266 28.37 6.65 -5.05
CA SER A 266 27.13 7.30 -5.45
C SER A 266 26.95 7.25 -6.96
N TYR A 267 25.68 7.18 -7.38
CA TYR A 267 25.27 7.39 -8.77
C TYR A 267 24.77 8.82 -9.03
N ASP A 268 24.88 9.71 -8.03
CA ASP A 268 24.76 11.15 -8.27
C ASP A 268 26.04 11.68 -8.93
N ASN A 269 25.88 12.76 -9.69
CA ASN A 269 26.99 13.42 -10.36
C ASN A 269 27.90 14.18 -9.38
N LEU A 270 29.17 14.24 -9.77
CA LEU A 270 30.13 15.20 -9.22
C LEU A 270 29.86 16.60 -9.79
N PRO A 271 30.07 17.68 -9.02
CA PRO A 271 30.67 17.75 -7.68
C PRO A 271 29.69 17.60 -6.50
N TYR A 272 28.40 17.36 -6.75
CA TYR A 272 27.36 17.49 -5.72
C TYR A 272 27.51 16.51 -4.55
N VAL A 273 27.93 15.27 -4.82
CA VAL A 273 28.22 14.28 -3.77
C VAL A 273 29.37 14.74 -2.87
N ASP A 274 30.36 15.44 -3.41
CA ASP A 274 31.50 15.94 -2.63
C ASP A 274 31.09 17.07 -1.70
N TYR A 275 30.15 17.93 -2.11
CA TYR A 275 29.58 18.93 -1.20
C TYR A 275 28.95 18.27 0.03
N VAL A 276 28.27 17.13 -0.13
CA VAL A 276 27.70 16.39 1.00
C VAL A 276 28.78 15.72 1.85
N ARG A 277 29.84 15.18 1.23
CA ARG A 277 30.97 14.57 1.93
C ARG A 277 31.74 15.58 2.79
N GLU A 278 31.92 16.79 2.28
CA GLU A 278 32.74 17.83 2.91
C GLU A 278 31.96 18.70 3.91
N ASP A 279 30.62 18.67 3.86
CA ASP A 279 29.77 19.45 4.76
C ASP A 279 29.82 18.91 6.20
N ARG A 280 30.51 19.64 7.08
CA ARG A 280 30.65 19.30 8.50
C ARG A 280 29.35 19.41 9.27
N TYR A 281 28.48 20.35 8.89
CA TYR A 281 27.21 20.56 9.57
C TYR A 281 26.28 19.38 9.30
N PHE A 282 26.12 19.01 8.03
CA PHE A 282 25.32 17.86 7.59
C PHE A 282 25.77 16.56 8.29
N ASN A 283 27.07 16.31 8.34
CA ASN A 283 27.64 15.16 9.06
C ASN A 283 27.37 15.17 10.58
N SER A 284 27.16 16.34 11.18
CA SER A 284 26.89 16.47 12.61
C SER A 284 25.41 16.29 12.98
N LEU A 285 24.47 16.46 12.04
CA LEU A 285 23.02 16.45 12.30
C LEU A 285 22.50 15.16 12.96
N LEU A 286 23.12 14.04 12.62
CA LEU A 286 22.70 12.71 13.10
C LEU A 286 23.51 12.24 14.32
N LYS A 287 24.58 12.94 14.69
CA LYS A 287 25.50 12.53 15.76
C LYS A 287 24.79 12.53 17.12
N GLY A 288 25.04 11.48 17.92
CA GLY A 288 24.44 11.32 19.24
C GLY A 288 23.02 10.76 19.25
N ARG A 289 22.39 10.56 18.09
CA ARG A 289 21.09 9.88 17.97
C ARG A 289 21.26 8.38 18.12
N SER A 290 20.26 7.71 18.70
CA SER A 290 20.17 6.24 18.70
C SER A 290 19.60 5.71 17.40
N LEU A 291 19.88 4.43 17.09
CA LEU A 291 19.29 3.74 15.93
C LEU A 291 17.74 3.76 15.94
N ALA A 292 17.13 3.67 17.13
CA ALA A 292 15.68 3.75 17.29
C ALA A 292 15.12 5.14 16.96
N GLU A 293 15.82 6.19 17.36
CA GLU A 293 15.45 7.56 16.99
C GLU A 293 15.58 7.77 15.48
N LEU A 294 16.68 7.33 14.86
CA LEU A 294 16.84 7.42 13.39
C LEU A 294 15.70 6.73 12.64
N ALA A 295 15.23 5.58 13.11
CA ALA A 295 14.13 4.86 12.48
C ALA A 295 12.78 5.58 12.60
N ALA A 296 12.58 6.36 13.67
CA ALA A 296 11.36 7.13 13.90
C ALA A 296 11.35 8.49 13.18
N MET A 297 12.49 8.92 12.63
CA MET A 297 12.65 10.21 11.97
C MET A 297 12.27 10.18 10.49
N ASP A 298 11.94 11.37 9.99
CA ASP A 298 11.86 11.72 8.57
C ASP A 298 12.56 13.07 8.34
N VAL A 299 12.88 13.40 7.08
CA VAL A 299 13.63 14.62 6.71
C VAL A 299 12.98 15.89 7.24
N GLN A 300 11.65 15.94 7.26
CA GLN A 300 10.88 17.11 7.71
C GLN A 300 10.99 17.27 9.23
N SER A 301 10.78 16.20 9.99
CA SER A 301 10.89 16.19 11.46
C SER A 301 12.32 16.44 11.96
N ALA A 302 13.31 16.12 11.13
CA ALA A 302 14.72 16.34 11.41
C ALA A 302 15.20 17.76 11.05
N GLU A 303 14.33 18.60 10.46
CA GLU A 303 14.65 19.95 9.97
C GLU A 303 15.90 19.98 9.07
N ILE A 304 16.07 18.95 8.23
CA ILE A 304 17.22 18.84 7.32
C ILE A 304 16.95 19.69 6.08
N GLU A 305 17.50 20.91 6.05
CA GLU A 305 17.39 21.83 4.90
C GLU A 305 18.19 21.38 3.67
N GLY A 306 19.12 20.43 3.85
CA GLY A 306 20.02 19.94 2.82
C GLY A 306 21.26 20.83 2.65
N VAL A 307 22.25 20.30 1.92
CA VAL A 307 23.51 20.99 1.63
C VAL A 307 23.31 21.94 0.45
N SER A 308 23.80 23.18 0.57
CA SER A 308 23.69 24.18 -0.49
C SER A 308 24.29 23.69 -1.80
N GLY A 309 23.50 23.73 -2.88
CA GLY A 309 23.91 23.21 -4.19
C GLY A 309 23.73 21.70 -4.35
N ALA A 310 23.66 20.91 -3.27
CA ALA A 310 23.48 19.46 -3.28
C ALA A 310 22.25 19.02 -2.47
N THR A 311 21.18 19.82 -2.49
CA THR A 311 19.99 19.61 -1.65
C THR A 311 19.33 18.26 -1.90
N MET A 312 19.15 17.85 -3.17
CA MET A 312 18.53 16.57 -3.51
C MET A 312 19.37 15.38 -3.02
N THR A 313 20.67 15.41 -3.28
CA THR A 313 21.63 14.37 -2.84
C THR A 313 21.67 14.26 -1.32
N SER A 314 21.80 15.38 -0.61
CA SER A 314 21.87 15.38 0.86
C SER A 314 20.56 14.95 1.53
N VAL A 315 19.41 15.38 1.00
CA VAL A 315 18.09 14.91 1.47
C VAL A 315 17.92 13.42 1.23
N ALA A 316 18.33 12.91 0.06
CA ALA A 316 18.29 11.48 -0.26
C ALA A 316 19.22 10.65 0.65
N VAL A 317 20.42 11.15 0.96
CA VAL A 317 21.32 10.52 1.93
C VAL A 317 20.66 10.43 3.31
N ALA A 318 20.04 11.51 3.79
CA ALA A 318 19.38 11.53 5.09
C ALA A 318 18.18 10.56 5.13
N ASP A 319 17.31 10.59 4.12
CA ASP A 319 16.17 9.67 4.04
C ASP A 319 16.62 8.21 3.91
N GLY A 320 17.71 7.97 3.18
CA GLY A 320 18.36 6.67 3.08
C GLY A 320 18.82 6.12 4.43
N VAL A 321 19.42 6.98 5.28
CA VAL A 321 19.79 6.61 6.65
C VAL A 321 18.58 6.23 7.49
N PHE A 322 17.48 7.01 7.43
CA PHE A 322 16.26 6.71 8.17
C PHE A 322 15.58 5.43 7.68
N ALA A 323 15.52 5.22 6.36
CA ALA A 323 14.99 4.02 5.75
C ALA A 323 15.78 2.77 6.16
N ALA A 324 17.11 2.85 6.15
CA ALA A 324 17.97 1.76 6.57
C ALA A 324 17.83 1.45 8.06
N ALA A 325 17.73 2.47 8.92
CA ALA A 325 17.49 2.29 10.35
C ALA A 325 16.18 1.55 10.61
N ARG A 326 15.08 1.95 9.94
CA ARG A 326 13.78 1.25 9.99
C ARG A 326 13.91 -0.22 9.61
N ARG A 327 14.51 -0.50 8.44
CA ARG A 327 14.65 -1.87 7.92
C ARG A 327 15.54 -2.75 8.81
N SER A 328 16.56 -2.17 9.42
CA SER A 328 17.46 -2.88 10.35
C SER A 328 16.75 -3.30 11.63
N LEU A 329 15.91 -2.43 12.18
CA LEU A 329 15.09 -2.76 13.36
C LEU A 329 14.01 -3.79 13.02
N GLU A 330 13.32 -3.64 11.90
CA GLU A 330 12.33 -4.63 11.42
C GLU A 330 12.95 -6.01 11.19
N ALA A 331 14.17 -6.08 10.66
CA ALA A 331 14.90 -7.33 10.47
C ALA A 331 15.29 -7.98 11.81
N THR A 332 15.62 -7.17 12.82
CA THR A 332 15.93 -7.64 14.17
C THR A 332 14.67 -8.18 14.87
N ASP A 333 13.52 -7.53 14.67
CA ASP A 333 12.24 -7.95 15.25
C ASP A 333 11.63 -9.19 14.57
N ARG A 334 12.01 -9.53 13.32
CA ARG A 334 11.52 -10.73 12.60
C ARG A 334 12.18 -12.03 13.02
N VAL A 335 13.38 -12.01 13.60
CA VAL A 335 14.03 -13.20 14.19
C VAL A 335 13.42 -13.56 15.56
N ALA A 336 12.60 -12.67 16.14
CA ALA A 336 11.96 -12.87 17.43
C ALA A 336 10.44 -12.54 17.37
N GLN A 337 9.61 -13.42 16.82
CA GLN A 337 8.16 -13.34 17.07
C GLN A 337 7.58 -14.74 17.36
N PRO A 338 6.65 -14.85 18.34
CA PRO A 338 5.44 -14.02 18.38
C PRO A 338 5.14 -13.36 19.73
N THR A 339 4.86 -12.06 19.69
CA THR A 339 3.60 -11.42 20.15
C THR A 339 3.77 -9.90 20.14
N GLN A 340 2.69 -9.21 19.78
CA GLN A 340 2.55 -7.76 19.72
C GLN A 340 3.17 -7.09 20.95
N ARG A 341 4.22 -6.28 20.76
CA ARG A 341 4.64 -5.32 21.79
C ARG A 341 3.62 -4.18 21.82
N ALA A 342 2.85 -4.15 22.90
CA ALA A 342 1.97 -3.05 23.24
C ALA A 342 2.77 -1.75 23.38
N SER A 343 2.35 -0.72 22.65
CA SER A 343 2.74 0.66 22.96
C SER A 343 2.22 1.03 24.36
N PRO A 344 2.93 1.84 25.16
CA PRO A 344 2.43 2.34 26.44
C PRO A 344 1.30 3.37 26.29
N TRP A 345 1.02 3.80 25.06
CA TRP A 345 -0.21 4.52 24.72
C TRP A 345 -1.36 3.52 24.59
N LEU A 346 -2.54 3.85 25.14
CA LEU A 346 -3.78 3.07 25.04
C LEU A 346 -3.83 2.32 23.70
N ASP A 347 -3.68 0.99 23.74
CA ASP A 347 -3.64 0.12 22.56
C ASP A 347 -4.61 0.67 21.52
N ARG A 348 -4.12 0.96 20.30
CA ARG A 348 -4.90 1.56 19.22
C ARG A 348 -6.30 0.93 19.12
N ASN A 349 -6.36 -0.40 19.23
CA ASN A 349 -7.62 -1.16 19.21
C ASN A 349 -8.53 -0.83 20.39
N VAL A 350 -7.98 -0.75 21.60
CA VAL A 350 -8.71 -0.38 22.82
C VAL A 350 -9.22 1.05 22.71
N GLY A 351 -8.38 1.99 22.26
CA GLY A 351 -8.80 3.38 22.14
C GLY A 351 -9.85 3.61 21.05
N THR A 352 -9.71 2.97 19.88
CA THR A 352 -10.77 3.01 18.85
C THR A 352 -12.07 2.42 19.38
N THR A 353 -12.01 1.29 20.09
CA THR A 353 -13.18 0.67 20.72
C THR A 353 -13.85 1.61 21.72
N LEU A 354 -13.08 2.27 22.58
CA LEU A 354 -13.58 3.21 23.58
C LEU A 354 -14.26 4.44 22.94
N VAL A 355 -13.69 4.99 21.87
CA VAL A 355 -14.30 6.10 21.11
C VAL A 355 -15.62 5.66 20.46
N VAL A 356 -15.69 4.45 19.92
CA VAL A 356 -16.93 3.90 19.33
C VAL A 356 -17.99 3.69 20.41
N LEU A 357 -17.65 3.06 21.53
CA LEU A 357 -18.58 2.84 22.66
C LEU A 357 -19.10 4.17 23.20
N THR A 358 -18.22 5.16 23.38
CA THR A 358 -18.60 6.53 23.79
C THR A 358 -19.57 7.14 22.78
N GLY A 359 -19.29 6.97 21.49
CA GLY A 359 -20.19 7.39 20.42
C GLY A 359 -21.57 6.76 20.54
N VAL A 360 -21.64 5.44 20.76
CA VAL A 360 -22.90 4.71 20.92
C VAL A 360 -23.67 5.26 22.12
N VAL A 361 -23.02 5.40 23.29
CA VAL A 361 -23.64 5.98 24.49
C VAL A 361 -24.15 7.40 24.22
N LEU A 362 -23.37 8.24 23.54
CA LEU A 362 -23.80 9.59 23.15
C LEU A 362 -24.96 9.58 22.15
N ALA A 363 -25.01 8.61 21.24
CA ALA A 363 -26.09 8.48 20.27
C ALA A 363 -27.42 8.07 20.94
N PHE A 364 -27.37 7.35 22.07
CA PHE A 364 -28.56 6.89 22.82
C PHE A 364 -28.91 7.72 24.07
N SER A 365 -28.00 8.55 24.57
CA SER A 365 -28.22 9.36 25.77
C SER A 365 -28.84 10.74 25.47
N ARG A 366 -29.37 11.36 26.54
CA ARG A 366 -29.89 12.74 26.50
C ARG A 366 -28.77 13.79 26.29
N TRP A 367 -27.51 13.39 26.45
CA TRP A 367 -26.34 14.29 26.37
C TRP A 367 -26.00 14.73 24.94
N ARG A 368 -26.50 14.04 23.93
CA ARG A 368 -26.46 14.45 22.50
C ARG A 368 -26.86 15.91 22.26
N GLY A 369 -27.80 16.43 23.05
CA GLY A 369 -28.30 17.81 22.92
C GLY A 369 -27.33 18.88 23.42
N ARG A 370 -26.35 18.51 24.27
CA ARG A 370 -25.40 19.45 24.87
C ARG A 370 -24.29 19.79 23.87
N ARG A 371 -24.24 21.06 23.44
CA ARG A 371 -23.30 21.53 22.40
C ARG A 371 -21.85 21.23 22.76
N TRP A 372 -21.43 21.44 24.01
CA TRP A 372 -20.04 21.26 24.42
C TRP A 372 -19.62 19.78 24.40
N VAL A 373 -20.45 18.87 24.94
CA VAL A 373 -20.21 17.41 24.88
C VAL A 373 -20.10 16.90 23.45
N ARG A 374 -20.95 17.40 22.55
CA ARG A 374 -20.90 17.03 21.13
C ARG A 374 -19.61 17.53 20.47
N LEU A 375 -19.20 18.77 20.74
CA LEU A 375 -18.00 19.36 20.15
C LEU A 375 -16.72 18.70 20.68
N SER A 376 -16.64 18.40 21.97
CA SER A 376 -15.49 17.73 22.56
C SER A 376 -15.34 16.32 21.99
N TYR A 377 -16.43 15.55 21.91
CA TYR A 377 -16.40 14.24 21.28
C TYR A 377 -16.01 14.30 19.79
N GLN A 378 -16.53 15.28 19.04
CA GLN A 378 -16.12 15.49 17.65
C GLN A 378 -14.64 15.84 17.51
N ALA A 379 -14.07 16.60 18.45
CA ALA A 379 -12.65 16.90 18.46
C ALA A 379 -11.81 15.63 18.71
N VAL A 380 -12.25 14.74 19.61
CA VAL A 380 -11.63 13.43 19.81
C VAL A 380 -11.71 12.57 18.55
N VAL A 381 -12.87 12.52 17.89
CA VAL A 381 -13.05 11.77 16.64
C VAL A 381 -12.14 12.31 15.54
N VAL A 382 -12.03 13.63 15.39
CA VAL A 382 -11.16 14.27 14.38
C VAL A 382 -9.68 14.05 14.68
N GLY A 383 -9.26 14.35 15.92
CA GLY A 383 -7.85 14.27 16.32
C GLY A 383 -7.36 12.84 16.51
N TYR A 384 -8.05 12.06 17.35
CA TYR A 384 -7.61 10.71 17.69
C TYR A 384 -8.01 9.67 16.64
N LEU A 385 -9.31 9.55 16.32
CA LEU A 385 -9.76 8.51 15.39
C LEU A 385 -9.33 8.81 13.94
N GLY A 386 -9.33 10.09 13.55
CA GLY A 386 -8.93 10.57 12.23
C GLY A 386 -7.41 10.69 12.06
N LEU A 387 -6.78 11.68 12.72
CA LEU A 387 -5.37 12.03 12.47
C LEU A 387 -4.37 11.05 13.10
N ILE A 388 -4.67 10.48 14.28
CA ILE A 388 -3.74 9.56 14.97
C ILE A 388 -3.93 8.11 14.47
N ASN A 389 -5.17 7.59 14.52
CA ASN A 389 -5.43 6.18 14.21
C ASN A 389 -5.70 5.90 12.74
N GLY A 390 -6.30 6.84 12.01
CA GLY A 390 -6.71 6.62 10.61
C GLY A 390 -7.74 5.49 10.43
N ASP A 391 -8.56 5.22 11.45
CA ASP A 391 -9.55 4.13 11.41
C ASP A 391 -10.88 4.62 10.81
N PHE A 392 -11.22 4.12 9.62
CA PHE A 392 -12.44 4.49 8.91
C PHE A 392 -13.15 3.26 8.33
N LEU A 393 -14.48 3.26 8.38
CA LEU A 393 -15.30 2.43 7.50
C LEU A 393 -15.31 3.06 6.10
N SER A 394 -14.88 2.26 5.11
CA SER A 394 -14.78 2.60 3.69
C SER A 394 -15.36 1.47 2.84
N MET A 395 -15.75 1.74 1.59
CA MET A 395 -16.21 0.69 0.67
C MET A 395 -15.08 -0.24 0.26
N ALA A 396 -13.84 0.26 0.19
CA ALA A 396 -12.65 -0.57 -0.01
C ALA A 396 -12.45 -1.57 1.14
N LEU A 397 -12.69 -1.16 2.39
CA LEU A 397 -12.63 -2.04 3.56
C LEU A 397 -13.71 -3.14 3.49
N VAL A 398 -14.95 -2.76 3.16
CA VAL A 398 -16.08 -3.71 3.05
C VAL A 398 -15.82 -4.73 1.93
N ALA A 399 -15.36 -4.27 0.77
CA ALA A 399 -14.99 -5.15 -0.34
C ALA A 399 -13.83 -6.09 0.05
N GLY A 400 -12.74 -5.54 0.59
CA GLY A 400 -11.57 -6.32 1.00
C GLY A 400 -11.86 -7.35 2.08
N TRP A 401 -12.69 -7.02 3.07
CA TRP A 401 -13.13 -7.97 4.11
C TRP A 401 -14.08 -9.04 3.58
N SER A 402 -14.87 -8.72 2.55
CA SER A 402 -15.73 -9.72 1.90
C SER A 402 -14.88 -10.76 1.16
N GLN A 403 -13.83 -10.29 0.47
CA GLN A 403 -12.88 -11.11 -0.27
C GLN A 403 -11.98 -11.97 0.65
N HIS A 404 -11.34 -11.36 1.65
CA HIS A 404 -10.27 -11.99 2.44
C HIS A 404 -10.70 -12.42 3.85
N GLY A 405 -11.90 -12.05 4.29
CA GLY A 405 -12.36 -12.24 5.66
C GLY A 405 -12.01 -11.07 6.57
N VAL A 406 -12.60 -11.09 7.77
CA VAL A 406 -12.48 -10.00 8.75
C VAL A 406 -11.31 -10.27 9.71
N PRO A 407 -10.38 -9.33 9.92
CA PRO A 407 -9.20 -9.50 10.78
C PRO A 407 -9.52 -9.27 12.27
N TRP A 408 -10.31 -10.15 12.88
CA TRP A 408 -10.80 -10.01 14.28
C TRP A 408 -9.69 -9.92 15.33
N ARG A 409 -8.52 -10.52 15.09
CA ARG A 409 -7.41 -10.61 16.06
C ARG A 409 -6.48 -9.40 16.02
N THR A 410 -6.31 -8.78 14.86
CA THR A 410 -5.31 -7.72 14.65
C THR A 410 -5.93 -6.32 14.59
N ALA A 411 -7.19 -6.20 14.18
CA ALA A 411 -7.89 -4.92 14.04
C ALA A 411 -9.21 -4.87 14.81
N ALA A 412 -9.23 -5.39 16.04
CA ALA A 412 -10.44 -5.49 16.86
C ALA A 412 -11.19 -4.15 17.03
N GLY A 413 -10.46 -3.02 17.13
CA GLY A 413 -11.07 -1.69 17.22
C GLY A 413 -11.81 -1.27 15.95
N LEU A 414 -11.20 -1.47 14.78
CA LEU A 414 -11.82 -1.20 13.49
C LEU A 414 -13.00 -2.13 13.22
N VAL A 415 -12.92 -3.38 13.66
CA VAL A 415 -14.03 -4.34 13.62
C VAL A 415 -15.20 -3.86 14.48
N ALA A 416 -14.95 -3.40 15.70
CA ALA A 416 -15.98 -2.84 16.57
C ALA A 416 -16.62 -1.59 15.95
N LEU A 417 -15.83 -0.72 15.31
CA LEU A 417 -16.30 0.44 14.57
C LEU A 417 -17.23 0.05 13.41
N SER A 418 -16.79 -0.88 12.56
CA SER A 418 -17.56 -1.37 11.41
C SER A 418 -18.86 -2.04 11.85
N ALA A 419 -18.82 -2.85 12.90
CA ALA A 419 -20.01 -3.49 13.48
C ALA A 419 -20.99 -2.44 14.01
N ALA A 420 -20.52 -1.46 14.80
CA ALA A 420 -21.38 -0.39 15.31
C ALA A 420 -21.96 0.48 14.17
N ALA A 421 -21.16 0.75 13.13
CA ALA A 421 -21.59 1.52 11.97
C ALA A 421 -22.71 0.84 11.16
N LEU A 422 -22.72 -0.50 11.08
CA LEU A 422 -23.75 -1.27 10.38
C LEU A 422 -24.95 -1.61 11.27
N LEU A 423 -24.73 -2.16 12.47
CA LEU A 423 -25.80 -2.68 13.32
C LEU A 423 -26.67 -1.56 13.90
N VAL A 424 -26.08 -0.42 14.28
CA VAL A 424 -26.86 0.67 14.90
C VAL A 424 -27.92 1.23 13.94
N PRO A 425 -27.61 1.59 12.68
CA PRO A 425 -28.63 1.99 11.71
C PRO A 425 -29.65 0.89 11.40
N ILE A 426 -29.22 -0.38 11.30
CA ILE A 426 -30.09 -1.52 10.96
C ILE A 426 -31.16 -1.74 12.03
N PHE A 427 -30.83 -1.65 13.31
CA PHE A 427 -31.78 -1.94 14.39
C PHE A 427 -32.49 -0.71 14.93
N THR A 428 -31.85 0.46 14.91
CA THR A 428 -32.36 1.65 15.60
C THR A 428 -32.79 2.78 14.67
N GLY A 429 -32.46 2.67 13.37
CA GLY A 429 -32.77 3.69 12.39
C GLY A 429 -31.97 4.99 12.54
N ARG A 430 -30.93 5.01 13.37
CA ARG A 430 -30.10 6.20 13.64
C ARG A 430 -28.87 6.21 12.74
N ASN A 431 -28.56 7.38 12.15
CA ASN A 431 -27.33 7.58 11.37
C ASN A 431 -26.13 7.76 12.30
N PHE A 432 -25.68 6.65 12.88
CA PHE A 432 -24.61 6.61 13.87
C PHE A 432 -23.26 7.07 13.29
N TYR A 433 -22.76 6.35 12.28
CA TYR A 433 -21.41 6.54 11.77
C TYR A 433 -21.18 7.96 11.24
N CYS A 434 -21.92 8.41 10.22
CA CYS A 434 -21.69 9.72 9.59
C CYS A 434 -21.90 10.93 10.51
N HIS A 435 -22.71 10.81 11.57
CA HIS A 435 -22.98 11.94 12.48
C HIS A 435 -22.12 11.94 13.73
N HIS A 436 -21.72 10.77 14.23
CA HIS A 436 -21.05 10.62 15.51
C HIS A 436 -19.60 10.15 15.36
N VAL A 437 -19.32 9.18 14.51
CA VAL A 437 -18.00 8.49 14.51
C VAL A 437 -17.12 8.86 13.32
N CYS A 438 -17.68 9.27 12.19
CA CYS A 438 -16.90 9.61 10.99
C CYS A 438 -16.18 10.97 11.16
N PRO A 439 -14.83 11.03 11.12
CA PRO A 439 -14.07 12.29 11.24
C PRO A 439 -14.40 13.30 10.14
N HIS A 440 -14.51 12.83 8.89
CA HIS A 440 -14.91 13.69 7.77
C HIS A 440 -16.36 14.20 7.93
N GLY A 441 -17.25 13.42 8.54
CA GLY A 441 -18.60 13.84 8.89
C GLY A 441 -18.60 14.91 9.99
N ALA A 442 -17.75 14.78 11.01
CA ALA A 442 -17.60 15.76 12.08
C ALA A 442 -17.09 17.11 11.55
N LEU A 443 -16.10 17.09 10.65
CA LEU A 443 -15.56 18.31 10.04
C LEU A 443 -16.61 19.06 9.19
N GLN A 444 -17.40 18.33 8.40
CA GLN A 444 -18.51 18.92 7.63
C GLN A 444 -19.59 19.55 8.54
N GLN A 445 -19.79 19.02 9.76
CA GLN A 445 -20.71 19.62 10.74
C GLN A 445 -20.17 20.93 11.33
N TRP A 446 -18.85 21.06 11.50
CA TRP A 446 -18.22 22.29 11.96
C TRP A 446 -18.35 23.44 10.95
N ILE A 447 -18.27 23.11 9.66
CA ILE A 447 -18.27 24.08 8.54
C ILE A 447 -19.70 24.37 8.03
N ARG A 448 -20.71 23.73 8.63
CA ARG A 448 -22.12 23.84 8.24
C ARG A 448 -22.59 25.32 8.15
N PRO A 449 -23.31 25.72 7.08
CA PRO A 449 -23.77 27.09 6.89
C PRO A 449 -24.71 27.55 8.01
N ARG A 450 -24.39 28.71 8.62
CA ARG A 450 -25.16 29.30 9.74
C ARG A 450 -26.34 30.18 9.30
N ARG A 451 -26.30 30.81 8.11
CA ARG A 451 -27.30 31.86 7.73
C ARG A 451 -27.99 31.67 6.37
N ARG A 452 -27.25 31.34 5.29
CA ARG A 452 -27.84 31.08 3.95
C ARG A 452 -27.57 29.64 3.54
N ARG A 453 -28.65 28.88 3.28
CA ARG A 453 -28.58 27.54 2.68
C ARG A 453 -28.78 27.69 1.18
N TRP A 454 -27.84 27.16 0.40
CA TRP A 454 -28.05 27.11 -1.05
C TRP A 454 -29.09 26.03 -1.35
N HIS A 455 -30.17 26.41 -2.03
CA HIS A 455 -31.18 25.47 -2.48
C HIS A 455 -30.71 24.84 -3.79
N VAL A 456 -30.30 23.58 -3.73
CA VAL A 456 -29.93 22.80 -4.93
C VAL A 456 -31.20 22.57 -5.75
N PRO A 457 -31.23 22.93 -7.05
CA PRO A 457 -32.40 22.72 -7.88
C PRO A 457 -32.73 21.22 -7.98
N ARG A 458 -34.02 20.89 -8.12
CA ARG A 458 -34.52 19.50 -8.03
C ARG A 458 -33.91 18.55 -9.07
N TRP A 459 -33.43 19.05 -10.20
CA TRP A 459 -32.75 18.25 -11.21
C TRP A 459 -31.32 17.89 -10.77
N ALA A 460 -30.57 18.85 -10.24
CA ALA A 460 -29.21 18.65 -9.75
C ALA A 460 -29.19 17.75 -8.51
N ASP A 461 -30.13 17.90 -7.58
CA ASP A 461 -30.26 17.00 -6.43
C ASP A 461 -30.51 15.54 -6.87
N ARG A 462 -31.29 15.33 -7.94
CA ARG A 462 -31.52 13.99 -8.49
C ARG A 462 -30.27 13.41 -9.14
N LEU A 463 -29.59 14.18 -9.98
CA LEU A 463 -28.36 13.74 -10.66
C LEU A 463 -27.23 13.44 -9.66
N LEU A 464 -27.00 14.33 -8.70
CA LEU A 464 -25.95 14.16 -7.69
C LEU A 464 -26.21 12.95 -6.77
N ARG A 465 -27.47 12.52 -6.59
CA ARG A 465 -27.79 11.30 -5.84
C ARG A 465 -27.53 10.02 -6.62
N LEU A 466 -27.30 10.09 -7.94
CA LEU A 466 -26.87 8.94 -8.73
C LEU A 466 -25.39 8.64 -8.54
N VAL A 467 -24.57 9.65 -8.20
CA VAL A 467 -23.13 9.48 -8.02
C VAL A 467 -22.79 8.41 -6.98
N PRO A 468 -23.32 8.43 -5.73
CA PRO A 468 -22.99 7.39 -4.76
C PRO A 468 -23.50 6.01 -5.18
N ALA A 469 -24.64 5.93 -5.89
CA ALA A 469 -25.16 4.66 -6.40
C ALA A 469 -24.23 4.08 -7.47
N GLY A 470 -23.78 4.91 -8.43
CA GLY A 470 -22.79 4.52 -9.43
C GLY A 470 -21.47 4.07 -8.80
N LEU A 471 -21.00 4.77 -7.77
CA LEU A 471 -19.80 4.37 -7.02
C LEU A 471 -19.98 3.02 -6.30
N VAL A 472 -21.14 2.74 -5.71
CA VAL A 472 -21.42 1.42 -5.12
C VAL A 472 -21.44 0.32 -6.19
N ALA A 473 -22.04 0.57 -7.36
CA ALA A 473 -21.99 -0.38 -8.48
C ALA A 473 -20.56 -0.65 -8.95
N LEU A 474 -19.75 0.41 -9.07
CA LEU A 474 -18.33 0.30 -9.42
C LEU A 474 -17.57 -0.54 -8.40
N VAL A 475 -17.82 -0.35 -7.10
CA VAL A 475 -17.22 -1.18 -6.03
C VAL A 475 -17.58 -2.65 -6.21
N VAL A 476 -18.85 -2.98 -6.50
CA VAL A 476 -19.27 -4.38 -6.74
C VAL A 476 -18.54 -4.97 -7.94
N VAL A 477 -18.41 -4.22 -9.04
CA VAL A 477 -17.70 -4.66 -10.24
C VAL A 477 -16.21 -4.86 -9.95
N VAL A 478 -15.52 -3.89 -9.35
CA VAL A 478 -14.09 -3.99 -9.03
C VAL A 478 -13.82 -5.03 -7.94
N ALA A 479 -14.73 -5.24 -7.00
CA ALA A 479 -14.60 -6.32 -6.03
C ALA A 479 -14.76 -7.70 -6.68
N ALA A 480 -15.49 -7.78 -7.78
CA ALA A 480 -15.67 -9.02 -8.53
C ALA A 480 -14.50 -9.30 -9.48
N PHE A 481 -13.97 -8.30 -10.20
CA PHE A 481 -12.91 -8.45 -11.22
C PHE A 481 -11.53 -7.98 -10.72
N PRO A 482 -10.40 -8.63 -11.10
CA PRO A 482 -9.05 -8.19 -10.76
C PRO A 482 -8.64 -6.98 -11.61
N LEU A 483 -9.41 -5.89 -11.57
CA LEU A 483 -9.10 -4.66 -12.27
C LEU A 483 -8.00 -3.92 -11.51
N PRO A 484 -7.02 -3.30 -12.19
CA PRO A 484 -5.97 -2.49 -11.57
C PRO A 484 -6.50 -1.12 -11.08
N LEU A 485 -7.72 -1.09 -10.54
CA LEU A 485 -8.39 0.11 -10.07
C LEU A 485 -8.30 0.20 -8.56
N SER A 486 -7.63 1.24 -8.08
CA SER A 486 -7.55 1.59 -6.66
C SER A 486 -8.91 2.05 -6.13
N LEU A 487 -9.66 1.16 -5.47
CA LEU A 487 -10.88 1.52 -4.73
C LEU A 487 -10.63 2.53 -3.60
N VAL A 488 -9.38 2.55 -3.11
CA VAL A 488 -8.86 3.43 -2.05
C VAL A 488 -8.82 4.90 -2.52
N ALA A 489 -8.66 5.14 -3.83
CA ALA A 489 -8.60 6.49 -4.41
C ALA A 489 -9.96 7.21 -4.51
N ILE A 490 -11.07 6.48 -4.39
CA ILE A 490 -12.44 6.97 -4.64
C ILE A 490 -13.05 7.66 -3.40
N GLU A 491 -12.51 7.40 -2.20
CA GLU A 491 -13.02 7.95 -0.94
C GLU A 491 -11.97 8.85 -0.25
N PRO A 492 -12.38 9.93 0.45
CA PRO A 492 -11.49 10.90 1.08
C PRO A 492 -10.84 10.38 2.37
N PHE A 493 -11.09 9.13 2.76
CA PHE A 493 -10.68 8.61 4.06
C PHE A 493 -9.16 8.51 4.19
N ASN A 494 -8.46 8.21 3.09
CA ASN A 494 -6.99 8.19 3.08
C ASN A 494 -6.37 9.59 3.14
N ALA A 495 -7.12 10.65 2.83
CA ALA A 495 -6.63 12.03 2.92
C ALA A 495 -6.31 12.45 4.37
N TRP A 496 -6.80 11.72 5.38
CA TRP A 496 -6.47 11.95 6.79
C TRP A 496 -5.07 11.48 7.17
N VAL A 497 -4.51 10.54 6.41
CA VAL A 497 -3.11 10.12 6.51
C VAL A 497 -2.34 10.84 5.41
N PHE A 498 -2.17 12.16 5.57
CA PHE A 498 -1.62 13.05 4.55
C PHE A 498 -0.24 12.63 4.00
N ARG A 499 0.53 11.84 4.77
CA ARG A 499 1.83 11.29 4.36
C ARG A 499 1.74 10.20 3.27
N ILE A 500 0.59 9.53 3.12
CA ILE A 500 0.40 8.38 2.21
C ILE A 500 -0.74 8.66 1.21
N ALA A 501 -1.44 9.79 1.36
CA ALA A 501 -2.63 10.10 0.57
C ALA A 501 -2.27 10.49 -0.88
N GLY A 502 -2.80 9.75 -1.86
CA GLY A 502 -2.73 10.15 -3.26
C GLY A 502 -3.58 11.40 -3.55
N TRP A 503 -3.14 12.21 -4.51
CA TRP A 503 -3.78 13.47 -4.90
C TRP A 503 -5.30 13.37 -5.12
N GLY A 504 -5.78 12.28 -5.74
CA GLY A 504 -7.21 12.06 -5.96
C GLY A 504 -8.06 12.07 -4.67
N THR A 505 -7.59 11.39 -3.62
CA THR A 505 -8.30 11.35 -2.32
C THR A 505 -8.32 12.71 -1.63
N ILE A 506 -7.22 13.46 -1.74
CA ILE A 506 -7.08 14.80 -1.17
C ILE A 506 -8.05 15.75 -1.88
N THR A 507 -8.11 15.72 -3.21
CA THR A 507 -9.04 16.54 -3.99
C THR A 507 -10.48 16.26 -3.59
N VAL A 508 -10.88 14.99 -3.49
CA VAL A 508 -12.25 14.62 -3.06
C VAL A 508 -12.56 15.11 -1.65
N ALA A 509 -11.61 15.00 -0.72
CA ALA A 509 -11.76 15.48 0.66
C ALA A 509 -11.96 17.00 0.71
N VAL A 510 -11.06 17.74 0.07
CA VAL A 510 -11.09 19.22 0.05
C VAL A 510 -12.35 19.73 -0.63
N VAL A 511 -12.68 19.22 -1.83
CA VAL A 511 -13.90 19.59 -2.55
C VAL A 511 -15.13 19.26 -1.72
N GLY A 512 -15.18 18.10 -1.06
CA GLY A 512 -16.27 17.68 -0.20
C GLY A 512 -16.49 18.60 1.01
N ILE A 513 -15.40 19.05 1.63
CA ILE A 513 -15.42 20.00 2.75
C ILE A 513 -15.89 21.39 2.27
N VAL A 514 -15.32 21.88 1.17
CA VAL A 514 -15.68 23.19 0.58
C VAL A 514 -17.16 23.20 0.17
N ALA A 515 -17.64 22.15 -0.50
CA ALA A 515 -19.05 22.01 -0.86
C ALA A 515 -19.98 22.03 0.38
N SER A 516 -19.51 21.51 1.51
CA SER A 516 -20.26 21.46 2.76
C SER A 516 -20.48 22.83 3.41
N ARG A 517 -19.75 23.85 2.96
CA ARG A 517 -19.98 25.25 3.33
C ARG A 517 -21.28 25.81 2.76
N PHE A 518 -21.78 25.24 1.67
CA PHE A 518 -22.98 25.68 0.96
C PHE A 518 -24.17 24.74 1.17
N VAL A 519 -23.93 23.43 1.13
CA VAL A 519 -24.95 22.40 1.36
C VAL A 519 -24.54 21.57 2.57
N PRO A 520 -25.34 21.52 3.66
CA PRO A 520 -24.97 20.75 4.84
C PRO A 520 -24.66 19.28 4.51
N MET A 521 -23.50 18.79 4.94
CA MET A 521 -23.04 17.41 4.72
C MET A 521 -22.98 17.02 3.23
N ALA A 522 -22.51 17.93 2.36
CA ALA A 522 -22.56 17.78 0.91
C ALA A 522 -21.89 16.47 0.44
N TYR A 523 -20.69 16.18 0.95
CA TYR A 523 -19.97 14.97 0.57
C TYR A 523 -20.68 13.71 1.06
N CYS A 524 -21.10 13.68 2.33
CA CYS A 524 -21.85 12.53 2.87
C CYS A 524 -23.19 12.28 2.15
N ARG A 525 -23.77 13.32 1.51
CA ARG A 525 -25.05 13.22 0.81
C ARG A 525 -24.92 12.83 -0.67
N TYR A 526 -23.88 13.32 -1.35
CA TYR A 526 -23.76 13.22 -2.82
C TYR A 526 -22.48 12.54 -3.30
N GLY A 527 -21.45 12.38 -2.47
CA GLY A 527 -20.15 11.84 -2.90
C GLY A 527 -19.69 10.59 -2.17
N CYS A 528 -20.29 10.25 -1.03
CA CYS A 528 -19.85 9.16 -0.16
C CYS A 528 -20.62 7.85 -0.45
N PRO A 529 -20.00 6.84 -1.09
CA PRO A 529 -20.68 5.57 -1.33
C PRO A 529 -20.91 4.80 -0.03
N THR A 530 -19.99 4.88 0.95
CA THR A 530 -20.21 4.35 2.30
C THR A 530 -21.45 4.96 2.96
N GLY A 531 -21.65 6.27 2.83
CA GLY A 531 -22.84 6.94 3.37
C GLY A 531 -24.14 6.47 2.71
N ALA A 532 -24.12 6.23 1.39
CA ALA A 532 -25.26 5.71 0.65
C ALA A 532 -25.63 4.28 1.07
N LEU A 533 -24.63 3.42 1.29
CA LEU A 533 -24.84 2.06 1.83
C LEU A 533 -25.51 2.10 3.20
N LEU A 534 -24.97 2.89 4.13
CA LEU A 534 -25.51 2.97 5.50
C LEU A 534 -26.93 3.55 5.55
N GLU A 535 -27.23 4.52 4.67
CA GLU A 535 -28.57 5.09 4.55
C GLU A 535 -29.56 4.09 3.93
N TYR A 536 -29.11 3.19 3.06
CA TYR A 536 -29.92 2.09 2.50
C TYR A 536 -30.27 1.04 3.56
N LEU A 537 -29.30 0.68 4.40
CA LEU A 537 -29.46 -0.31 5.47
C LEU A 537 -30.18 0.22 6.72
N ARG A 538 -30.56 1.49 6.73
CA ARG A 538 -31.18 2.12 7.88
C ARG A 538 -32.65 1.76 8.01
N PHE A 539 -33.05 1.33 9.21
CA PHE A 539 -34.46 1.13 9.52
C PHE A 539 -35.21 2.47 9.57
N THR A 540 -36.25 2.64 8.76
CA THR A 540 -37.10 3.84 8.76
C THR A 540 -38.57 3.49 8.86
N SER A 541 -39.40 4.44 9.31
CA SER A 541 -40.87 4.26 9.37
C SER A 541 -41.52 4.02 8.00
N HIS A 542 -40.84 4.41 6.91
CA HIS A 542 -41.25 4.20 5.52
C HIS A 542 -40.66 2.93 4.89
N SER A 543 -40.10 2.03 5.71
CA SER A 543 -39.59 0.74 5.24
C SER A 543 -40.70 -0.23 4.82
N ASP A 544 -41.96 0.19 4.82
CA ASP A 544 -43.08 -0.58 4.27
C ASP A 544 -43.15 -0.55 2.75
N ARG A 545 -42.46 0.41 2.11
CA ARG A 545 -42.54 0.65 0.67
C ARG A 545 -41.28 0.19 -0.04
N TRP A 546 -41.50 -0.54 -1.14
CA TRP A 546 -40.47 -0.83 -2.12
C TRP A 546 -40.13 0.44 -2.90
N SER A 547 -38.85 0.75 -2.99
CA SER A 547 -38.33 1.99 -3.57
C SER A 547 -37.44 1.73 -4.77
N THR A 548 -37.08 2.77 -5.52
CA THR A 548 -36.12 2.67 -6.63
C THR A 548 -34.74 2.18 -6.18
N ARG A 549 -34.36 2.42 -4.92
CA ARG A 549 -33.12 1.89 -4.34
C ARG A 549 -33.17 0.38 -4.15
N ASP A 550 -34.35 -0.16 -3.88
CA ASP A 550 -34.54 -1.61 -3.74
C ASP A 550 -34.42 -2.31 -5.09
N TRP A 551 -34.98 -1.71 -6.16
CA TRP A 551 -34.74 -2.17 -7.52
C TRP A 551 -33.28 -2.12 -7.93
N PHE A 552 -32.57 -1.05 -7.56
CA PHE A 552 -31.14 -0.94 -7.81
C PHE A 552 -30.32 -2.01 -7.06
N ALA A 553 -30.62 -2.24 -5.78
CA ALA A 553 -29.97 -3.30 -5.00
C ALA A 553 -30.26 -4.69 -5.57
N LEU A 554 -31.50 -4.95 -6.00
CA LEU A 554 -31.86 -6.19 -6.70
C LEU A 554 -31.09 -6.33 -8.02
N GLY A 555 -30.93 -5.23 -8.77
CA GLY A 555 -30.09 -5.19 -9.96
C GLY A 555 -28.62 -5.50 -9.67
N LEU A 556 -28.07 -5.05 -8.55
CA LEU A 556 -26.71 -5.39 -8.12
C LEU A 556 -26.58 -6.86 -7.73
N VAL A 557 -27.58 -7.45 -7.06
CA VAL A 557 -27.64 -8.90 -6.81
C VAL A 557 -27.67 -9.66 -8.13
N GLY A 558 -28.52 -9.24 -9.07
CA GLY A 558 -28.60 -9.83 -10.42
C GLY A 558 -27.28 -9.71 -11.17
N LEU A 559 -26.64 -8.55 -11.14
CA LEU A 559 -25.32 -8.32 -11.74
C LEU A 559 -24.27 -9.26 -11.11
N ALA A 560 -24.23 -9.38 -9.79
CA ALA A 560 -23.30 -10.27 -9.10
C ALA A 560 -23.56 -11.75 -9.45
N LEU A 561 -24.82 -12.16 -9.58
CA LEU A 561 -25.19 -13.51 -10.04
C LEU A 561 -24.78 -13.75 -11.49
N VAL A 562 -25.00 -12.78 -12.40
CA VAL A 562 -24.57 -12.87 -13.79
C VAL A 562 -23.04 -12.96 -13.88
N ILE A 563 -22.31 -12.16 -13.11
CA ILE A 563 -20.84 -12.25 -13.04
C ILE A 563 -20.39 -13.62 -12.53
N GLN A 564 -21.10 -14.19 -11.55
CA GLN A 564 -20.81 -15.53 -11.06
C GLN A 564 -21.12 -16.60 -12.11
N TRP A 565 -22.18 -16.44 -12.90
CA TRP A 565 -22.59 -17.40 -13.94
C TRP A 565 -21.72 -17.34 -15.20
N LEU A 566 -21.24 -16.16 -15.58
CA LEU A 566 -20.34 -15.96 -16.73
C LEU A 566 -18.90 -16.48 -16.46
N ARG A 567 -18.61 -16.94 -15.24
CA ARG A 567 -17.30 -17.45 -14.81
C ARG A 567 -17.30 -18.94 -14.63
#